data_AF-A0A957V3L6-F1
#
_entry.id   AF-A0A957V3L6-F1
#
_cell.length_a   1.000
_cell.length_b   1.000
_cell.length_c   1.000
_cell.angle_alpha   90.00
_cell.angle_beta   90.00
_cell.angle_gamma   90.00
#
_symmetry.space_group_name_H-M   'P 1'
#
loop_
_entity.id
_entity.type
_entity.pdbx_description
1 polymer ?
#
loop_
_entity_poly.entity_id
_entity_poly.type
_entity_poly.pdbx_seq_one_letter_code
_entity_poly.pdbx_strand_id
1 'polypeptide(L)'
;MNAGPTVRLAIYDNGLTLLSRRLEATEEGDDGIRLVEYPVEPAEIAETLRQSLSISTGLLPQGTLWMSIGSNNRRIIAGYRPPQVTGIWLEGSDAALRVPLPGLILIHKPDAFWSYLAVVKEPPVS
;
A
#
# COMPACT_ATOMS: atom_id res chain seq x y z
N MET A 1 15.88 4.24 -27.09
CA MET A 1 15.32 4.15 -25.72
C MET A 1 15.93 2.92 -25.07
N ASN A 2 16.85 3.10 -24.11
CA ASN A 2 17.45 1.96 -23.39
C ASN A 2 16.43 1.42 -22.39
N ALA A 3 15.91 0.21 -22.63
CA ALA A 3 15.11 -0.50 -21.65
C ALA A 3 16.01 -0.79 -20.43
N GLY A 4 15.68 -0.21 -19.28
CA GLY A 4 16.42 -0.46 -18.04
C GLY A 4 16.43 -1.95 -17.67
N PRO A 5 17.37 -2.39 -16.82
CA PRO A 5 17.43 -3.77 -16.38
C PRO A 5 16.07 -4.20 -15.82
N THR A 6 15.48 -5.22 -16.43
CA THR A 6 14.18 -5.76 -16.01
C THR A 6 14.45 -7.01 -15.18
N VAL A 7 14.02 -6.99 -13.93
CA VAL A 7 14.06 -8.15 -13.03
C VAL A 7 12.62 -8.62 -12.81
N ARG A 8 12.39 -9.93 -12.86
CA ARG A 8 11.08 -10.55 -12.60
C ARG A 8 11.20 -11.56 -11.47
N LEU A 9 10.22 -11.58 -10.57
CA LEU A 9 10.09 -12.63 -9.57
C LEU A 9 9.28 -13.78 -10.18
N ALA A 10 9.84 -14.99 -10.16
CA ALA A 10 9.18 -16.22 -10.58
C ALA A 10 8.88 -17.11 -9.36
N ILE A 11 7.69 -17.69 -9.34
CA ILE A 11 7.18 -18.52 -8.25
C ILE A 11 7.03 -19.94 -8.77
N TYR A 12 7.68 -20.90 -8.13
CA TYR A 12 7.63 -22.33 -8.42
C TYR A 12 7.09 -23.08 -7.20
N ASP A 13 6.68 -24.33 -7.41
CA ASP A 13 6.15 -25.19 -6.34
C ASP A 13 7.16 -25.43 -5.21
N ASN A 14 8.46 -25.27 -5.48
CA ASN A 14 9.56 -25.52 -4.56
C ASN A 14 10.37 -24.26 -4.17
N GLY A 15 9.97 -23.06 -4.59
CA GLY A 15 10.69 -21.84 -4.20
C GLY A 15 10.46 -20.61 -5.08
N LEU A 16 11.22 -19.56 -4.77
CA LEU A 16 11.19 -18.27 -5.47
C LEU A 16 12.54 -18.04 -6.16
N THR A 17 12.51 -17.54 -7.39
CA THR A 17 13.73 -17.09 -8.10
C THR A 17 13.55 -15.70 -8.70
N LEU A 18 14.65 -14.95 -8.79
CA LEU A 18 14.72 -13.71 -9.56
C LEU A 18 15.30 -13.99 -10.94
N LEU A 19 14.54 -13.63 -11.96
CA LEU A 19 14.94 -13.65 -13.36
C LEU A 19 15.51 -12.29 -13.73
N SER A 20 16.81 -12.23 -14.00
CA SER A 20 17.45 -11.04 -14.55
C SER A 20 17.69 -11.21 -16.05
N ARG A 21 17.29 -10.20 -16.82
CA ARG A 21 17.58 -10.13 -18.26
C ARG A 21 18.99 -9.56 -18.45
N ARG A 22 19.93 -10.39 -18.91
CA ARG A 22 21.28 -9.94 -19.27
C ARG A 22 21.46 -9.98 -20.78
N LEU A 23 21.99 -8.90 -21.34
CA LEU A 23 22.47 -8.86 -22.71
C LEU A 23 23.89 -9.43 -22.70
N GLU A 24 24.12 -10.53 -23.38
CA GLU A 24 25.48 -11.04 -23.65
C GLU A 24 25.78 -10.76 -25.12
N ALA A 25 26.89 -10.06 -25.38
CA ALA A 25 27.35 -9.83 -26.74
C ALA A 25 27.98 -11.13 -27.25
N THR A 26 27.33 -11.76 -28.23
CA THR A 26 27.88 -12.93 -28.93
C THR A 26 28.84 -12.44 -30.01
N GLU A 27 29.97 -13.13 -30.24
CA GLU A 27 31.01 -12.70 -31.21
C GLU A 27 30.51 -12.58 -32.66
N GLU A 28 29.31 -13.08 -32.99
CA GLU A 28 28.67 -12.97 -34.31
C GLU A 28 27.61 -11.87 -34.45
N GLY A 29 27.49 -10.94 -33.48
CA GLY A 29 26.68 -9.72 -33.65
C GLY A 29 25.17 -9.92 -33.49
N ASP A 30 24.74 -11.01 -32.84
CA ASP A 30 23.36 -11.19 -32.38
C ASP A 30 23.29 -10.95 -30.87
N ASP A 31 22.47 -9.97 -30.46
CA ASP A 31 22.21 -9.61 -29.06
C ASP A 31 21.32 -10.68 -28.40
N GLY A 32 21.94 -11.80 -28.03
CA GLY A 32 21.28 -12.90 -27.33
C GLY A 32 20.80 -12.44 -25.95
N ILE A 33 19.48 -12.52 -25.72
CA ILE A 33 18.91 -12.27 -24.40
C ILE A 33 19.07 -13.54 -23.55
N ARG A 34 19.93 -13.49 -22.53
CA ARG A 34 20.05 -14.58 -21.56
C ARG A 34 19.26 -14.24 -20.30
N LEU A 35 18.39 -15.17 -19.90
CA LEU A 35 17.71 -15.12 -18.61
C LEU A 35 18.59 -15.86 -17.59
N VAL A 36 18.96 -15.17 -16.50
CA VAL A 36 19.70 -15.77 -15.39
C VAL A 36 18.79 -15.82 -14.18
N GLU A 37 18.67 -17.01 -13.60
CA GLU A 37 17.89 -17.29 -12.40
C GLU A 37 18.76 -17.24 -11.15
N TYR A 38 18.30 -16.49 -10.15
CA TYR A 38 18.93 -16.43 -8.82
C TYR A 38 17.94 -16.95 -7.79
N PRO A 39 18.30 -17.97 -6.99
CA PRO A 39 17.44 -18.42 -5.90
C PRO A 39 17.32 -17.31 -4.85
N VAL A 40 16.13 -17.14 -4.29
CA VAL A 40 15.90 -16.15 -3.24
C VAL A 40 15.22 -16.79 -2.05
N GLU A 41 15.63 -16.35 -0.86
CA GLU A 41 15.03 -16.76 0.39
C GLU A 41 13.65 -16.10 0.56
N PRO A 42 12.56 -16.88 0.78
CA PRO A 42 11.22 -16.33 0.80
C PRO A 42 10.97 -15.31 1.91
N ALA A 43 11.64 -15.40 3.06
CA ALA A 43 11.45 -14.43 4.14
C ALA A 43 12.03 -13.06 3.78
N GLU A 44 13.16 -12.99 3.07
CA GLU A 44 13.75 -11.75 2.55
C GLU A 44 12.83 -11.05 1.54
N ILE A 45 12.20 -11.81 0.63
CA ILE A 45 11.19 -11.27 -0.30
C ILE A 45 9.95 -10.82 0.46
N ALA A 46 9.48 -11.61 1.43
CA ALA A 46 8.30 -11.26 2.22
C ALA A 46 8.50 -9.98 3.02
N GLU A 47 9.67 -9.76 3.62
CA GLU A 47 9.98 -8.54 4.37
C GLU A 47 10.09 -7.32 3.43
N THR A 48 10.73 -7.49 2.27
CA THR A 48 10.82 -6.44 1.23
C THR A 48 9.45 -6.07 0.66
N LEU A 49 8.60 -7.09 0.40
CA LEU A 49 7.23 -6.88 -0.05
C LEU A 49 6.37 -6.27 1.05
N ARG A 50 6.51 -6.70 2.30
CA ARG A 50 5.74 -6.17 3.43
C ARG A 50 5.94 -4.66 3.63
N GLN A 51 7.13 -4.15 3.32
CA GLN A 51 7.43 -2.71 3.37
C GLN A 51 6.84 -1.92 2.18
N SER A 52 6.43 -2.59 1.10
CA SER A 52 6.00 -1.96 -0.16
C SER A 52 4.59 -2.33 -0.63
N LEU A 53 3.98 -3.36 -0.05
CA LEU A 53 2.72 -3.96 -0.51
C LEU A 53 1.54 -3.40 0.29
N SER A 54 0.71 -2.57 -0.34
CA SER A 54 -0.63 -2.27 0.18
C SER A 54 -1.62 -3.30 -0.35
N ILE A 55 -2.13 -4.18 0.51
CA ILE A 55 -3.20 -5.11 0.15
C ILE A 55 -4.54 -4.36 0.20
N SER A 56 -5.15 -4.14 -0.96
CA SER A 56 -6.51 -3.63 -1.08
C SER A 56 -7.43 -4.79 -1.43
N THR A 57 -8.31 -5.19 -0.51
CA THR A 57 -9.24 -6.33 -0.68
C THR A 57 -10.37 -6.06 -1.67
N GLY A 58 -10.43 -4.87 -2.26
CA GLY A 58 -11.55 -4.41 -3.10
C GLY A 58 -12.84 -4.11 -2.33
N LEU A 59 -12.94 -4.56 -1.08
CA LEU A 59 -14.08 -4.31 -0.22
C LEU A 59 -13.99 -2.89 0.37
N LEU A 60 -15.13 -2.20 0.41
CA LEU A 60 -15.24 -0.95 1.14
C LEU A 60 -15.22 -1.27 2.64
N PRO A 61 -14.35 -0.62 3.43
CA PRO A 61 -14.39 -0.74 4.88
C PRO A 61 -15.78 -0.40 5.42
N GLN A 62 -16.18 -1.07 6.51
CA GLN A 62 -17.42 -0.74 7.20
C GLN A 62 -17.41 0.74 7.63
N GLY A 63 -18.55 1.42 7.42
CA GLY A 63 -18.66 2.86 7.68
C GLY A 63 -18.17 3.74 6.53
N THR A 64 -17.79 3.19 5.37
CA THR A 64 -17.56 4.00 4.17
C THR A 64 -18.88 4.68 3.76
N LEU A 65 -18.86 6.00 3.70
CA LEU A 65 -20.00 6.82 3.26
C LEU A 65 -19.92 7.07 1.76
N TRP A 66 -18.70 7.27 1.26
CA TRP A 66 -18.47 7.61 -0.13
C TRP A 66 -17.06 7.23 -0.57
N MET A 67 -16.95 6.84 -1.84
CA MET A 67 -15.69 6.58 -2.50
C MET A 67 -15.74 7.12 -3.93
N SER A 68 -14.67 7.77 -4.37
CA SER A 68 -14.44 8.08 -5.78
C SER A 68 -13.07 7.60 -6.22
N ILE A 69 -13.02 7.07 -7.44
CA ILE A 69 -11.81 6.62 -8.11
C ILE A 69 -11.65 7.49 -9.35
N GLY A 70 -10.58 8.30 -9.37
CA GLY A 70 -10.24 9.12 -10.53
C GLY A 70 -9.64 8.31 -11.67
N SER A 71 -9.54 8.91 -12.86
CA SER A 71 -8.96 8.30 -14.07
C SER A 71 -7.49 7.86 -13.92
N ASN A 72 -6.78 8.38 -12.93
CA ASN A 72 -5.42 8.00 -12.53
C ASN A 72 -5.39 6.94 -11.42
N ASN A 73 -6.49 6.20 -11.23
CA ASN A 73 -6.66 5.18 -10.19
C ASN A 73 -6.50 5.72 -8.75
N ARG A 74 -6.68 7.03 -8.55
CA ARG A 74 -6.58 7.65 -7.23
C ARG A 74 -7.90 7.52 -6.48
N ARG A 75 -7.79 7.05 -5.24
CA ARG A 75 -8.94 6.76 -4.39
C ARG A 75 -9.13 7.85 -3.35
N ILE A 76 -10.28 8.50 -3.36
CA ILE A 76 -10.74 9.35 -2.25
C ILE A 76 -11.79 8.56 -1.48
N ILE A 77 -11.65 8.50 -0.16
CA ILE A 77 -12.58 7.78 0.71
C ILE A 77 -13.07 8.73 1.78
N ALA A 78 -14.39 8.84 1.92
CA ALA A 78 -15.03 9.44 3.09
C ALA A 78 -15.64 8.32 3.93
N GLY A 79 -15.24 8.23 5.20
CA GLY A 79 -15.73 7.21 6.13
C GLY A 79 -16.19 7.81 7.44
N TYR A 80 -17.27 7.24 7.99
CA TYR A 80 -17.74 7.48 9.34
C TYR A 80 -16.97 6.59 10.32
N ARG A 81 -16.50 7.19 11.41
CA ARG A 81 -15.95 6.51 12.59
C ARG A 81 -16.93 6.71 13.75
N PRO A 82 -17.49 5.64 14.32
CA PRO A 82 -18.39 5.77 15.47
C PRO A 82 -17.65 6.32 16.69
N PRO A 83 -18.37 6.95 17.65
CA PRO A 83 -17.79 7.37 18.92
C PRO A 83 -17.08 6.20 19.61
N GLN A 84 -15.88 6.46 20.12
CA GLN A 84 -15.06 5.44 20.78
C GLN A 84 -14.10 6.08 21.78
N VAL A 85 -13.69 5.31 22.80
CA VAL A 85 -12.61 5.76 23.69
C VAL A 85 -11.27 5.51 22.99
N THR A 86 -10.49 6.58 22.80
CA THR A 86 -9.16 6.50 22.19
C THR A 86 -8.07 7.00 23.15
N GLY A 87 -6.84 6.55 22.94
CA GLY A 87 -5.67 7.10 23.62
C GLY A 87 -5.07 8.23 22.81
N ILE A 88 -4.88 9.41 23.42
CA ILE A 88 -4.06 10.48 22.86
C ILE A 88 -2.72 10.47 23.59
N TRP A 89 -1.65 10.43 22.83
CA TRP A 89 -0.30 10.59 23.34
C TRP A 89 0.06 12.06 23.34
N LEU A 90 0.31 12.60 24.53
CA LEU A 90 0.78 13.96 24.70
C LEU A 90 2.30 13.93 24.81
N GLU A 91 2.97 14.93 24.22
CA GLU A 91 4.42 15.07 24.30
C GLU A 91 4.87 15.16 25.77
N GLY A 92 5.85 14.34 26.14
CA GLY A 92 6.35 14.25 27.52
C GLY A 92 5.51 13.36 28.46
N SER A 93 4.50 12.65 27.96
CA SER A 93 3.73 11.68 28.75
C SER A 93 4.11 10.25 28.42
N ASP A 94 4.49 9.47 29.44
CA ASP A 94 4.76 8.02 29.32
C ASP A 94 3.47 7.18 29.26
N ALA A 95 2.31 7.80 29.46
CA ALA A 95 1.02 7.15 29.40
C ALA A 95 0.06 7.85 28.43
N ALA A 96 -0.71 7.06 27.68
CA ALA A 96 -1.76 7.56 26.80
C ALA A 96 -2.96 8.07 27.61
N LEU A 97 -3.38 9.31 27.37
CA LEU A 97 -4.60 9.86 27.94
C LEU A 97 -5.81 9.26 27.23
N ARG A 98 -6.65 8.54 27.96
CA ARG A 98 -7.90 7.96 27.43
C ARG A 98 -8.98 9.03 27.38
N VAL A 99 -9.44 9.39 26.19
CA VAL A 99 -10.50 10.38 25.98
C VAL A 99 -11.62 9.80 25.12
N PRO A 100 -12.88 10.20 25.34
CA PRO A 100 -13.97 9.88 24.43
C PRO A 100 -13.78 10.68 23.13
N LEU A 101 -13.63 9.97 22.02
CA LEU A 101 -13.66 10.55 20.69
C LEU A 101 -15.12 10.57 20.22
N PRO A 102 -15.64 11.71 19.75
CA PRO A 102 -16.99 11.78 19.18
C PRO A 102 -17.05 11.02 17.86
N GLY A 103 -18.25 10.93 17.27
CA GLY A 103 -18.40 10.45 15.90
C GLY A 103 -17.61 11.36 14.94
N LEU A 104 -16.89 10.77 13.99
CA LEU A 104 -16.07 11.53 13.05
C LEU A 104 -16.38 11.13 11.61
N ILE A 105 -16.37 12.10 10.70
CA ILE A 105 -16.23 11.86 9.27
C ILE A 105 -14.79 12.16 8.89
N LEU A 106 -14.12 11.17 8.31
CA LEU A 106 -12.74 11.28 7.86
C LEU A 106 -12.72 11.18 6.33
N ILE A 107 -12.22 12.24 5.70
CA ILE A 107 -12.02 12.29 4.25
C ILE A 107 -10.53 12.15 3.99
N HIS A 108 -10.14 10.97 3.54
CA HIS A 108 -8.77 10.69 3.16
C HIS A 108 -8.57 10.99 1.67
N LYS A 109 -7.65 11.90 1.38
CA LYS A 109 -7.19 12.23 0.04
C LYS A 109 -5.68 11.95 -0.01
N PRO A 110 -5.22 10.89 -0.71
CA PRO A 110 -3.84 10.45 -0.64
C PRO A 110 -2.80 11.49 -1.11
N ASP A 111 -3.18 12.43 -1.98
CA ASP A 111 -2.28 13.49 -2.46
C ASP A 111 -2.50 14.85 -1.78
N ALA A 112 -3.42 14.93 -0.82
CA ALA A 112 -3.67 16.19 -0.14
C ALA A 112 -2.72 16.34 1.03
N PHE A 113 -2.10 17.51 1.13
CA PHE A 113 -1.35 17.92 2.33
C PHE A 113 -2.24 17.87 3.59
N TRP A 114 -3.56 17.98 3.42
CA TRP A 114 -4.55 17.95 4.49
C TRP A 114 -5.57 16.84 4.27
N SER A 115 -5.80 16.03 5.30
CA SER A 115 -7.03 15.21 5.41
C SER A 115 -8.10 16.02 6.13
N TYR A 116 -9.36 15.89 5.71
CA TYR A 116 -10.45 16.59 6.39
C TYR A 116 -11.03 15.70 7.49
N LEU A 117 -11.18 16.28 8.67
CA LEU A 117 -11.80 15.67 9.83
C LEU A 117 -12.98 16.54 10.25
N ALA A 118 -14.18 15.96 10.26
CA ALA A 118 -15.37 16.64 10.75
C ALA A 118 -15.95 15.87 11.94
N VAL A 119 -16.31 16.59 13.00
CA VAL A 119 -17.02 16.01 14.14
C VAL A 119 -18.50 15.95 13.82
N VAL A 120 -19.12 14.79 14.06
CA VAL A 120 -20.55 14.57 13.87
C VAL A 120 -21.17 14.03 15.15
N LYS A 121 -22.33 14.58 15.50
CA LYS A 121 -23.08 14.18 16.70
C LYS A 121 -23.80 12.85 16.51
N GLU A 122 -24.27 12.58 15.30
CA GLU A 122 -25.07 11.41 14.94
C GLU A 122 -24.47 10.73 13.70
N PRO A 123 -24.70 9.42 13.51
CA PRO A 123 -24.28 8.73 12.31
C PRO A 123 -24.94 9.37 11.08
N PRO A 124 -24.17 9.73 10.04
CA PRO A 124 -24.75 10.24 8.81
C PRO A 124 -25.63 9.16 8.18
N VAL A 125 -26.85 9.55 7.81
CA VAL A 125 -27.83 8.69 7.14
C VAL A 125 -27.45 8.64 5.66
N SER A 126 -27.34 7.42 5.11
CA SER A 126 -27.07 7.18 3.69
C SER A 126 -28.26 7.52 2.81
#